data_AF-A0ABD5DW56-F1
#
_entry.id   AF-A0ABD5DW56-F1
#
_cell.length_a   1.000
_cell.length_b   1.000
_cell.length_c   1.000
_cell.angle_alpha   90.00
_cell.angle_beta   90.00
_cell.angle_gamma   90.00
#
_symmetry.space_group_name_H-M   'P 1'
#
loop_
_entity.id
_entity.type
_entity.pdbx_description
1 polymer ?
#
loop_
_entity_poly.entity_id
_entity_poly.type
_entity_poly.pdbx_seq_one_letter_code
_entity_poly.pdbx_strand_id
1 'polypeptide(L)'
;LQIREGEIPTIGEHEVLIEVKAAGVNRPDILQRQGLYPMPEGVTPVPGLEVAGVVVKVGAQVTAFTPGDRVCALTNGGGYAEYCA
;
A
#
# COMPACT_ATOMS: atom_id res chain seq x y z
N LEU A 1 6.28 12.82 10.16
CA LEU A 1 6.16 12.42 8.75
C LEU A 1 6.25 13.66 7.89
N GLN A 2 6.82 13.53 6.69
CA GLN A 2 6.91 14.58 5.69
C GLN A 2 6.46 13.99 4.36
N ILE A 3 5.75 14.76 3.54
CA ILE A 3 5.42 14.35 2.17
C ILE A 3 6.71 14.35 1.35
N ARG A 4 6.89 13.31 0.54
CA ARG A 4 8.02 13.15 -0.38
C ARG A 4 7.53 12.51 -1.67
N GLU A 5 8.23 12.82 -2.75
CA GLU A 5 8.10 12.10 -4.01
C GLU A 5 8.91 10.80 -3.96
N GLY A 6 8.43 9.78 -4.65
CA GLY A 6 9.05 8.47 -4.76
C GLY A 6 8.58 7.76 -6.02
N GLU A 7 9.23 6.64 -6.35
CA GLU A 7 8.83 5.83 -7.49
C GLU A 7 7.54 5.05 -7.19
N ILE A 8 6.72 4.83 -8.22
CA ILE A 8 5.56 3.95 -8.12
C ILE A 8 6.06 2.51 -7.92
N PRO A 9 5.53 1.75 -6.94
CA PRO A 9 6.02 0.41 -6.67
C PRO A 9 5.75 -0.54 -7.84
N THR A 10 6.70 -1.43 -8.08
CA THR A 10 6.52 -2.56 -8.99
C THR A 10 5.77 -3.69 -8.28
N ILE A 11 4.78 -4.28 -8.95
CA ILE A 11 4.02 -5.43 -8.41
C ILE A 11 4.65 -6.76 -8.82
N GLY A 12 4.57 -7.74 -7.92
CA GLY A 12 4.86 -9.15 -8.16
C GLY A 12 3.78 -9.87 -8.96
N GLU A 13 4.00 -11.14 -9.25
CA GLU A 13 3.11 -11.95 -10.10
C GLU A 13 1.70 -12.15 -9.53
N HIS A 14 1.56 -12.11 -8.20
CA HIS A 14 0.30 -12.32 -7.47
C HIS A 14 -0.26 -11.04 -6.82
N GLU A 15 0.31 -9.88 -7.13
CA GLU A 15 -0.05 -8.61 -6.50
C GLU A 15 -0.88 -7.73 -7.45
N VAL A 16 -1.53 -6.72 -6.89
CA VAL A 16 -2.26 -5.70 -7.64
C VAL A 16 -1.73 -4.33 -7.26
N LEU A 17 -1.68 -3.40 -8.22
CA LEU A 17 -1.35 -2.01 -7.93
C LEU A 17 -2.67 -1.26 -7.77
N ILE A 18 -2.86 -0.63 -6.61
CA ILE A 18 -4.05 0.16 -6.29
C ILE A 18 -3.68 1.65 -6.36
N GLU A 19 -4.40 2.42 -7.19
CA GLU A 19 -4.44 3.87 -7.07
C GLU A 19 -5.31 4.23 -5.86
N VAL A 20 -4.68 4.74 -4.81
CA VAL A 20 -5.30 4.96 -3.50
C VAL A 20 -6.22 6.19 -3.57
N LYS A 21 -7.47 6.01 -3.13
CA LYS A 21 -8.45 7.10 -3.00
C LYS A 21 -8.75 7.46 -1.55
N ALA A 22 -8.53 6.52 -0.63
CA ALA A 22 -8.58 6.74 0.81
C ALA A 22 -7.63 5.76 1.52
N ALA A 23 -7.05 6.20 2.64
CA ALA A 23 -6.26 5.37 3.54
C ALA A 23 -6.78 5.51 4.97
N GLY A 24 -6.78 4.40 5.71
CA GLY A 24 -7.17 4.40 7.12
C GLY A 24 -6.00 4.77 8.03
N VAL A 25 -6.29 5.52 9.10
CA VAL A 25 -5.30 5.91 10.11
C VAL A 25 -5.51 5.08 11.35
N ASN A 26 -4.47 4.34 11.75
CA ASN A 26 -4.54 3.32 12.78
C ASN A 26 -3.52 3.56 13.90
N ARG A 27 -3.74 2.91 15.05
CA ARG A 27 -2.83 3.03 16.20
C ARG A 27 -1.38 2.57 15.90
N PRO A 28 -1.12 1.49 15.13
CA PRO A 28 0.24 1.09 14.80
C PRO A 28 1.03 2.14 14.03
N ASP A 29 0.37 2.98 13.20
CA ASP A 29 1.03 4.07 12.47
C ASP A 29 1.69 5.07 13.44
N ILE A 30 1.03 5.33 14.57
CA ILE A 30 1.56 6.20 15.64
C ILE A 30 2.78 5.55 16.31
N LEU A 31 2.71 4.24 16.58
CA LEU A 31 3.80 3.52 17.22
C LEU A 31 5.02 3.40 16.29
N GLN A 32 4.81 3.13 15.00
CA GLN A 32 5.86 3.18 13.98
C GLN A 32 6.51 4.56 13.91
N ARG A 33 5.71 5.64 13.88
CA ARG A 33 6.22 7.02 13.87
C ARG A 33 7.05 7.35 15.11
N GLN A 34 6.78 6.70 16.24
CA GLN A 34 7.54 6.84 17.49
C GLN A 34 8.76 5.90 17.57
N GLY A 35 8.97 5.01 16.60
CA GLY A 35 10.02 4.00 16.62
C GLY A 35 9.74 2.81 17.56
N LEU A 36 8.51 2.69 18.07
CA LEU A 36 8.09 1.65 19.01
C LEU A 36 7.49 0.41 18.32
N TYR A 37 7.42 0.44 16.99
CA TYR A 37 6.92 -0.67 16.18
C TYR A 37 7.84 -0.84 14.96
N PRO A 38 8.95 -1.58 15.10
CA PRO A 38 9.93 -1.74 14.03
C PRO A 38 9.34 -2.61 12.91
N MET A 39 9.61 -2.19 11.67
CA MET A 39 9.23 -2.97 10.48
C MET A 39 10.30 -4.02 10.15
N PRO A 40 9.93 -5.20 9.62
CA PRO A 40 10.89 -6.17 9.11
C PRO A 40 11.80 -5.57 8.03
N GLU A 41 13.00 -6.12 7.87
CA GLU A 41 13.87 -5.71 6.76
C GLU A 41 13.22 -5.97 5.39
N GLY A 42 13.46 -5.09 4.43
CA GLY A 42 13.00 -5.24 3.05
C GLY A 42 11.56 -4.82 2.76
N VAL A 43 10.77 -4.46 3.77
CA VAL A 43 9.44 -3.86 3.54
C VAL A 43 9.54 -2.37 3.29
N THR A 44 8.53 -1.80 2.62
CA THR A 44 8.47 -0.36 2.37
C THR A 44 8.56 0.45 3.67
N PRO A 45 9.33 1.55 3.71
CA PRO A 45 9.38 2.44 4.87
C PRO A 45 8.16 3.36 4.96
N VAL A 46 7.28 3.36 3.94
CA VAL A 46 6.06 4.18 3.90
C VAL A 46 5.00 3.58 4.84
N PRO A 47 4.46 4.33 5.81
CA PRO A 47 3.39 3.82 6.71
C PRO A 47 2.04 3.61 6.01
N GLY A 48 1.08 3.08 6.77
CA GLY A 48 -0.31 2.88 6.32
C GLY A 48 -0.61 1.41 6.08
N LEU A 49 -1.68 0.94 6.73
CA LEU A 49 -2.02 -0.49 6.83
C LEU A 49 -3.31 -0.87 6.10
N GLU A 50 -4.05 0.11 5.60
CA GLU A 50 -5.27 -0.14 4.84
C GLU A 50 -5.56 0.99 3.86
N VAL A 51 -6.10 0.60 2.70
CA VAL A 51 -6.47 1.50 1.62
C VAL A 51 -7.80 1.10 0.99
N ALA A 52 -8.46 2.08 0.38
CA ALA A 52 -9.52 1.87 -0.60
C ALA A 52 -9.18 2.64 -1.87
N GLY A 53 -9.42 2.04 -3.03
CA GLY A 53 -8.99 2.61 -4.29
C GLY A 53 -9.44 1.83 -5.51
N VAL A 54 -8.70 2.03 -6.60
CA VAL A 54 -8.95 1.40 -7.90
C VAL A 54 -7.74 0.61 -8.32
N VAL A 55 -7.93 -0.65 -8.73
CA VAL A 55 -6.86 -1.46 -9.31
C VAL A 55 -6.44 -0.83 -10.66
N VAL A 56 -5.16 -0.51 -10.82
CA VAL A 56 -4.61 0.07 -12.07
C VAL A 56 -3.68 -0.90 -12.80
N LYS A 57 -3.17 -1.92 -12.12
CA LYS A 57 -2.34 -2.98 -12.71
C LYS A 57 -2.51 -4.27 -11.92
N VAL A 58 -2.38 -5.41 -12.58
CA VAL A 58 -2.42 -6.74 -11.95
C VAL A 58 -1.20 -7.56 -12.37
N GLY A 59 -0.70 -8.39 -11.46
CA GLY A 59 0.35 -9.36 -11.73
C GLY A 59 -0.11 -10.45 -12.69
N ALA A 60 0.84 -11.12 -13.35
CA ALA A 60 0.57 -12.10 -14.40
C ALA A 60 -0.25 -13.32 -13.94
N GLN A 61 -0.26 -13.61 -12.64
CA GLN A 61 -0.94 -14.74 -12.02
C GLN A 61 -2.21 -14.33 -11.23
N VAL A 62 -2.60 -13.05 -11.29
CA VAL A 62 -3.83 -12.57 -10.66
C VAL A 62 -5.02 -12.86 -11.57
N THR A 63 -6.00 -13.60 -11.05
CA THR A 63 -7.23 -13.97 -11.80
C THR A 63 -8.50 -13.40 -11.18
N ALA A 64 -8.44 -12.95 -9.92
CA ALA A 64 -9.60 -12.48 -9.17
C ALA A 64 -9.93 -10.99 -9.40
N PHE A 65 -9.00 -10.22 -9.98
CA PHE A 65 -9.12 -8.78 -10.15
C PHE A 65 -8.67 -8.36 -11.55
N THR A 66 -9.20 -7.24 -12.00
CA THR A 66 -8.84 -6.59 -13.26
C THR A 66 -8.68 -5.07 -13.06
N PRO A 67 -7.87 -4.39 -13.90
CA PRO A 67 -7.79 -2.93 -13.85
C PRO A 67 -9.17 -2.27 -13.99
N GLY A 68 -9.46 -1.31 -13.12
CA GLY A 68 -10.76 -0.64 -13.00
C GLY A 68 -11.59 -1.11 -11.79
N ASP A 69 -11.27 -2.27 -11.20
CA ASP A 69 -11.98 -2.77 -10.03
C ASP A 69 -11.80 -1.86 -8.82
N ARG A 70 -12.90 -1.62 -8.10
CA ARG A 70 -12.91 -0.87 -6.84
C ARG A 70 -12.68 -1.83 -5.69
N VAL A 71 -11.63 -1.60 -4.92
CA VAL A 71 -11.19 -2.53 -3.86
C VAL A 71 -10.91 -1.79 -2.56
N CYS A 72 -10.96 -2.54 -1.46
CA CYS A 72 -10.31 -2.18 -0.20
C CYS A 72 -9.33 -3.30 0.19
N ALA A 73 -8.19 -2.95 0.78
CA ALA A 73 -7.14 -3.89 1.10
C ALA A 73 -6.49 -3.58 2.44
N LEU A 74 -6.09 -4.64 3.15
CA LEU A 74 -5.05 -4.57 4.17
C LEU A 74 -3.68 -4.61 3.47
N THR A 75 -2.74 -3.81 3.92
CA THR A 75 -1.42 -3.68 3.30
C THR A 75 -0.30 -3.87 4.32
N ASN A 76 0.87 -4.29 3.85
CA ASN A 76 2.06 -4.50 4.69
C ASN A 76 2.86 -3.20 4.92
N GLY A 77 2.19 -2.05 4.93
CA GLY A 77 2.78 -0.73 4.72
C GLY A 77 2.34 -0.12 3.38
N GLY A 78 2.86 1.06 3.04
CA GLY A 78 2.65 1.70 1.74
C GLY A 78 1.32 2.43 1.57
N GLY A 79 0.36 2.28 2.49
CA GLY A 79 -0.97 2.84 2.33
C GLY A 79 -1.04 4.36 2.33
N TYR A 80 -0.05 5.06 2.90
CA TYR A 80 0.05 6.53 2.88
C TYR A 80 0.80 7.02 1.63
N ALA A 81 0.40 6.53 0.46
CA ALA A 81 0.92 6.91 -0.84
C ALA A 81 -0.22 6.97 -1.87
N GLU A 82 0.02 7.57 -3.03
CA GLU A 82 -0.94 7.61 -4.14
C GLU A 82 -1.11 6.24 -4.81
N TYR A 83 -0.10 5.37 -4.70
CA TYR A 83 -0.12 4.00 -5.22
C TYR A 83 0.40 3.01 -4.18
N CYS A 84 -0.28 1.88 -4.02
CA CYS A 84 0.11 0.79 -3.13
C CYS A 84 0.05 -0.55 -3.86
N ALA A 85 1.09 -1.37 -3.68
CA ALA A 85 1.19 -2.75 -4.15
C ALA A 85 0.79 -3.73 -3.03
#